data_AF-A0A5E4ME38-F1
#
_entry.id   AF-A0A5E4ME38-F1
#
_cell.length_a   1.000
_cell.length_b   1.000
_cell.length_c   1.000
_cell.angle_alpha   90.00
_cell.angle_beta   90.00
_cell.angle_gamma   90.00
#
_symmetry.space_group_name_H-M   'P 1'
#
loop_
_entity.id
_entity.type
_entity.pdbx_description
1 polymer ?
#
loop_
_entity_poly.entity_id
_entity_poly.type
_entity_poly.pdbx_seq_one_letter_code
_entity_poly.pdbx_strand_id
1 'polypeptide(L)'
;MSEKRFRFLVRYIRFDDLNNRNERREIDKLAPIRDVFECFIANFQNNFIASEYLTVDEQLLGFRGRCSLKQYIPSKPAKYGLKMFVLVDAKTAYTFNLEAYVDTQPEGPYKCKNSGEDIVLRLVQPVEGSTIRKNKRELPSEFLPNKNREMHSSIFGFQEDYTLVSYCPRKNKAILVVSSMHNDDTIEEENHAKKPEIITF
;
A
#
# COMPACT_ATOMS: atom_id res chain seq x y z
N MET A 1 -16.52 18.89 -26.81
CA MET A 1 -17.25 17.65 -27.16
C MET A 1 -18.74 17.95 -27.16
N SER A 2 -19.52 17.43 -28.11
CA SER A 2 -20.98 17.64 -28.11
C SER A 2 -21.68 16.82 -27.02
N GLU A 3 -22.82 17.28 -26.52
CA GLU A 3 -23.62 16.55 -25.52
C GLU A 3 -23.95 15.12 -26.00
N LYS A 4 -24.32 14.97 -27.28
CA LYS A 4 -24.60 13.68 -27.90
C LYS A 4 -23.39 12.73 -27.81
N ARG A 5 -22.19 13.23 -28.14
CA ARG A 5 -20.94 12.45 -28.06
C ARG A 5 -20.59 12.08 -26.62
N PHE A 6 -20.78 12.99 -25.67
CA PHE A 6 -20.54 12.75 -24.25
C PHE A 6 -21.47 11.64 -23.70
N ARG A 7 -22.78 11.76 -23.92
CA ARG A 7 -23.75 10.74 -23.49
C ARG A 7 -23.50 9.37 -24.12
N PHE A 8 -23.08 9.35 -25.38
CA PHE A 8 -22.67 8.12 -26.05
C PHE A 8 -21.48 7.49 -25.33
N LEU A 9 -20.39 8.23 -25.13
CA LEU A 9 -19.18 7.71 -24.49
C LEU A 9 -19.42 7.18 -23.07
N VAL A 10 -20.16 7.92 -22.23
CA VAL A 10 -20.46 7.51 -20.85
C VAL A 10 -21.22 6.19 -20.78
N ARG A 11 -22.07 5.86 -21.76
CA ARG A 11 -22.82 4.60 -21.80
C ARG A 11 -21.96 3.38 -22.18
N TYR A 12 -20.95 3.60 -23.01
CA TYR A 12 -20.17 2.53 -23.63
C TYR A 12 -18.74 2.41 -23.10
N ILE A 13 -18.33 3.22 -22.12
CA ILE A 13 -17.03 3.04 -21.46
C ILE A 13 -16.98 1.69 -20.75
N ARG A 14 -15.88 0.95 -20.96
CA ARG A 14 -15.59 -0.36 -20.36
C ARG A 14 -14.12 -0.39 -19.96
N PHE A 15 -13.81 -1.14 -18.92
CA PHE A 15 -12.46 -1.28 -18.36
C PHE A 15 -12.02 -2.76 -18.32
N ASP A 16 -12.68 -3.61 -19.10
CA ASP A 16 -12.44 -5.03 -19.19
C ASP A 16 -12.53 -5.54 -20.64
N ASP A 17 -11.93 -6.71 -20.89
CA ASP A 17 -12.07 -7.43 -22.15
C ASP A 17 -13.34 -8.31 -22.10
N LEU A 18 -14.16 -8.22 -23.15
CA LEU A 18 -15.37 -9.04 -23.30
C LEU A 18 -15.03 -10.53 -23.43
N ASN A 19 -13.91 -10.86 -24.06
CA ASN A 19 -13.57 -12.24 -24.43
C ASN A 19 -13.22 -13.11 -23.22
N ASN A 20 -12.63 -12.52 -22.17
CA ASN A 20 -12.24 -13.22 -20.94
C ASN A 20 -13.12 -12.89 -19.73
N ARG A 21 -14.13 -12.00 -19.88
CA ARG A 21 -14.95 -11.50 -18.78
C ARG A 21 -15.59 -12.62 -17.95
N ASN A 22 -16.12 -13.64 -18.60
CA ASN A 22 -16.84 -14.71 -17.91
C ASN A 22 -15.89 -15.50 -17.01
N GLU A 23 -14.73 -15.88 -17.53
CA GLU A 23 -13.69 -16.60 -16.78
C GLU A 23 -13.17 -15.79 -15.59
N ARG A 24 -12.91 -14.48 -15.78
CA ARG A 24 -12.43 -13.63 -14.68
C ARG A 24 -13.45 -13.44 -13.55
N ARG A 25 -14.75 -13.45 -13.88
CA ARG A 25 -15.82 -13.33 -12.88
C ARG A 25 -15.94 -14.55 -11.96
N GLU A 26 -15.49 -15.71 -12.43
CA GLU A 26 -15.48 -16.94 -11.63
C GLU A 26 -14.45 -16.88 -10.50
N ILE A 27 -13.43 -16.02 -10.60
CA ILE A 27 -12.35 -15.88 -9.60
C ILE A 27 -12.32 -14.51 -8.91
N ASP A 28 -12.94 -13.47 -9.49
CA ASP A 28 -12.91 -12.10 -8.97
C ASP A 28 -14.22 -11.34 -9.23
N LYS A 29 -14.92 -10.97 -8.16
CA LYS A 29 -16.11 -10.11 -8.23
C LYS A 29 -15.79 -8.68 -8.70
N LEU A 30 -14.54 -8.23 -8.57
CA LEU A 30 -14.08 -6.91 -9.02
C LEU A 30 -13.54 -6.92 -10.46
N ALA A 31 -13.57 -8.06 -11.15
CA ALA A 31 -12.97 -8.24 -12.47
C ALA A 31 -13.25 -7.08 -13.45
N PRO A 32 -14.49 -6.54 -13.60
CA PRO A 32 -14.78 -5.49 -14.58
C PRO A 32 -13.95 -4.20 -14.45
N ILE A 33 -13.33 -3.95 -13.31
CA ILE A 33 -12.48 -2.77 -13.06
C ILE A 33 -11.11 -3.09 -12.46
N ARG A 34 -10.80 -4.38 -12.24
CA ARG A 34 -9.59 -4.87 -11.54
C ARG A 34 -8.31 -4.20 -12.06
N ASP A 35 -8.07 -4.30 -13.36
CA ASP A 35 -6.81 -3.87 -13.98
C ASP A 35 -6.60 -2.35 -13.83
N VAL A 36 -7.68 -1.58 -14.03
CA VAL A 36 -7.65 -0.12 -13.89
C VAL A 36 -7.52 0.29 -12.41
N PHE A 37 -8.20 -0.43 -11.51
CA PHE A 37 -8.14 -0.20 -10.07
C PHE A 37 -6.71 -0.40 -9.54
N GLU A 38 -6.06 -1.50 -9.92
CA GLU A 38 -4.66 -1.78 -9.56
C GLU A 38 -3.69 -0.79 -10.20
N CYS A 39 -3.93 -0.37 -11.45
CA CYS A 39 -3.15 0.67 -12.08
C CYS A 39 -3.23 2.00 -11.32
N PHE A 40 -4.42 2.38 -10.81
CA PHE A 40 -4.56 3.57 -9.96
C PHE A 40 -3.81 3.43 -8.64
N ILE A 41 -3.95 2.30 -7.94
CA ILE A 41 -3.25 2.04 -6.68
C ILE A 41 -1.73 2.10 -6.88
N ALA A 42 -1.22 1.42 -7.90
CA ALA A 42 0.21 1.43 -8.22
C ALA A 42 0.70 2.86 -8.51
N ASN A 43 -0.10 3.67 -9.23
CA ASN A 43 0.23 5.07 -9.45
C ASN A 43 0.24 5.87 -8.15
N PHE A 44 -0.69 5.63 -7.22
CA PHE A 44 -0.72 6.33 -5.94
C PHE A 44 0.52 6.05 -5.09
N GLN A 45 0.93 4.78 -5.05
CA GLN A 45 2.10 4.31 -4.30
C GLN A 45 3.42 4.79 -4.91
N ASN A 46 3.56 4.74 -6.24
CA ASN A 46 4.81 5.08 -6.91
C ASN A 46 5.10 6.58 -6.98
N ASN A 47 4.08 7.43 -6.93
CA ASN A 47 4.22 8.88 -7.12
C ASN A 47 4.20 9.68 -5.81
N PHE A 48 4.09 9.02 -4.65
CA PHE A 48 4.04 9.69 -3.36
C PHE A 48 4.83 8.93 -2.30
N ILE A 49 5.58 9.66 -1.48
CA ILE A 49 6.27 9.09 -0.32
C ILE A 49 5.47 9.47 0.92
N ALA A 50 4.86 8.48 1.55
CA ALA A 50 4.07 8.64 2.78
C ALA A 50 4.87 9.32 3.90
N SER A 51 4.17 10.04 4.78
CA SER A 51 4.75 10.59 6.02
C SER A 51 4.72 9.56 7.15
N GLU A 52 5.20 9.96 8.33
CA GLU A 52 5.19 9.08 9.51
C GLU A 52 3.79 8.75 10.06
N TYR A 53 2.75 9.47 9.61
CA TYR A 53 1.39 9.29 10.12
C TYR A 53 0.45 8.91 8.99
N LEU A 54 0.03 7.65 9.01
CA LEU A 54 -0.97 7.09 8.11
C LEU A 54 -2.19 6.68 8.92
N THR A 55 -3.36 6.80 8.30
CA THR A 55 -4.63 6.38 8.90
C THR A 55 -5.37 5.46 7.94
N VAL A 56 -5.99 4.42 8.50
CA VAL A 56 -6.87 3.50 7.77
C VAL A 56 -8.30 3.78 8.22
N ASP A 57 -9.19 4.02 7.25
CA ASP A 57 -10.62 4.18 7.53
C ASP A 57 -11.46 3.74 6.31
N GLU A 58 -12.78 3.72 6.50
CA GLU A 58 -13.77 3.32 5.51
C GLU A 58 -14.37 4.53 4.76
N GLN A 59 -14.27 4.50 3.43
CA GLN A 59 -14.98 5.39 2.53
C GLN A 59 -16.17 4.68 1.87
N LEU A 60 -17.33 5.35 1.84
CA LEU A 60 -18.52 4.84 1.15
C LEU A 60 -18.84 5.71 -0.07
N LEU A 61 -18.62 5.16 -1.26
CA LEU A 61 -18.97 5.81 -2.52
C LEU A 61 -20.46 5.63 -2.81
N GLY A 62 -21.24 6.70 -2.67
CA GLY A 62 -22.69 6.68 -2.84
C GLY A 62 -23.11 6.11 -4.20
N PHE A 63 -23.82 4.98 -4.17
CA PHE A 63 -24.28 4.27 -5.36
C PHE A 63 -25.58 3.52 -5.09
N ARG A 64 -26.61 3.78 -5.91
CA ARG A 64 -27.95 3.17 -5.77
C ARG A 64 -28.30 2.14 -6.83
N GLY A 65 -27.46 1.96 -7.85
CA GLY A 65 -27.70 0.99 -8.92
C GLY A 65 -27.68 -0.47 -8.43
N ARG A 66 -27.97 -1.39 -9.36
CA ARG A 66 -27.84 -2.83 -9.11
C ARG A 66 -26.37 -3.21 -9.21
N CYS A 67 -25.78 -3.59 -8.08
CA CYS A 67 -24.42 -4.10 -7.97
C CYS A 67 -24.37 -5.03 -6.77
N SER A 68 -23.69 -6.17 -6.90
CA SER A 68 -23.50 -7.14 -5.81
C SER A 68 -22.60 -6.60 -4.69
N LEU A 69 -21.73 -5.63 -4.99
CA LEU A 69 -20.79 -5.05 -4.04
C LEU A 69 -21.39 -3.90 -3.21
N LYS A 70 -22.66 -3.57 -3.44
CA LYS A 70 -23.33 -2.47 -2.76
C LYS A 70 -23.59 -2.81 -1.29
N GLN A 71 -23.09 -1.97 -0.40
CA GLN A 71 -23.28 -2.06 1.04
C GLN A 71 -24.31 -1.05 1.53
N TYR A 72 -24.97 -1.38 2.64
CA TYR A 72 -25.84 -0.48 3.38
C TYR A 72 -25.21 -0.11 4.72
N ILE A 73 -24.94 1.18 4.94
CA ILE A 73 -24.34 1.70 6.19
C ILE A 73 -25.24 2.81 6.72
N PRO A 74 -26.10 2.55 7.73
CA PRO A 74 -27.10 3.50 8.22
C PRO A 74 -26.52 4.83 8.71
N SER A 75 -25.31 4.79 9.28
CA SER A 75 -24.63 5.92 9.91
C SER A 75 -23.97 6.88 8.91
N LYS A 76 -23.78 6.49 7.65
CA LYS A 76 -23.17 7.35 6.64
C LYS A 76 -24.25 8.19 5.91
N PRO A 77 -23.94 9.44 5.48
CA PRO A 77 -24.92 10.29 4.79
C PRO A 77 -25.53 9.63 3.55
N ALA A 78 -24.69 9.01 2.72
CA ALA A 78 -25.10 8.16 1.63
C ALA A 78 -25.27 6.73 2.15
N LYS A 79 -26.48 6.37 2.61
CA LYS A 79 -26.72 5.05 3.24
C LYS A 79 -26.39 3.83 2.38
N TYR A 80 -26.38 3.97 1.05
CA TYR A 80 -26.09 2.89 0.11
C TYR A 80 -24.91 3.28 -0.80
N GLY A 81 -23.95 2.38 -0.95
CA GLY A 81 -22.79 2.65 -1.78
C GLY A 81 -21.82 1.49 -1.92
N LEU A 82 -20.71 1.74 -2.60
CA LEU A 82 -19.57 0.84 -2.68
C LEU A 82 -18.62 1.19 -1.53
N LYS A 83 -18.39 0.24 -0.62
CA LYS A 83 -17.50 0.42 0.53
C LYS A 83 -16.06 0.17 0.07
N MET A 84 -15.15 1.04 0.47
CA MET A 84 -13.72 0.93 0.24
C MET A 84 -13.00 1.21 1.56
N PHE A 85 -11.92 0.50 1.83
CA PHE A 85 -10.97 0.86 2.86
C PHE A 85 -9.84 1.66 2.22
N VAL A 86 -9.40 2.71 2.91
CA VAL A 86 -8.48 3.70 2.35
C VAL A 86 -7.36 3.93 3.36
N LEU A 87 -6.11 3.81 2.90
CA LEU A 87 -4.92 4.23 3.64
C LEU A 87 -4.56 5.64 3.20
N VAL A 88 -4.61 6.59 4.13
CA VAL A 88 -4.43 8.02 3.86
C VAL A 88 -3.29 8.58 4.68
N ASP A 89 -2.46 9.41 4.08
CA ASP A 89 -1.47 10.23 4.78
C ASP A 89 -2.16 11.33 5.58
N ALA A 90 -1.97 11.34 6.90
CA ALA A 90 -2.67 12.25 7.79
C ALA A 90 -2.22 13.72 7.61
N LYS A 91 -1.02 13.98 7.08
CA LYS A 91 -0.49 15.33 6.91
C LYS A 91 -0.97 15.99 5.62
N THR A 92 -0.99 15.24 4.52
CA THR A 92 -1.33 15.77 3.20
C THR A 92 -2.74 15.39 2.74
N ALA A 93 -3.45 14.54 3.51
CA ALA A 93 -4.70 13.91 3.12
C ALA A 93 -4.59 13.15 1.78
N TYR A 94 -3.38 12.63 1.47
CA TYR A 94 -3.13 11.90 0.23
C TYR A 94 -3.51 10.43 0.41
N THR A 95 -4.32 9.90 -0.51
CA THR A 95 -4.64 8.47 -0.52
C THR A 95 -3.46 7.67 -1.06
N PHE A 96 -2.84 6.87 -0.20
CA PHE A 96 -1.69 6.06 -0.55
C PHE A 96 -2.08 4.67 -1.05
N ASN A 97 -3.08 4.03 -0.43
CA ASN A 97 -3.55 2.70 -0.83
C ASN A 97 -5.09 2.60 -0.69
N LEU A 98 -5.72 1.71 -1.46
CA LEU A 98 -7.15 1.43 -1.38
C LEU A 98 -7.44 -0.06 -1.54
N GLU A 99 -8.47 -0.53 -0.84
CA GLU A 99 -9.02 -1.86 -1.04
C GLU A 99 -10.55 -1.78 -1.12
N ALA A 100 -11.13 -2.27 -2.21
CA ALA A 100 -12.58 -2.34 -2.32
C ALA A 100 -13.13 -3.46 -1.42
N TYR A 101 -14.14 -3.16 -0.60
CA TYR A 101 -14.83 -4.20 0.14
C TYR A 101 -15.69 -5.02 -0.81
N VAL A 102 -15.12 -6.14 -1.21
CA VAL A 102 -15.83 -7.26 -1.78
C VAL A 102 -16.24 -8.16 -0.63
N ASP A 103 -17.46 -8.65 -0.64
CA ASP A 103 -17.90 -9.72 0.25
C ASP A 103 -17.03 -10.98 0.02
N THR A 104 -17.48 -12.19 0.37
CA THR A 104 -16.68 -13.40 0.09
C THR A 104 -16.33 -13.53 -1.41
N GLN A 105 -15.05 -13.50 -1.75
CA GLN A 105 -14.56 -13.75 -3.11
C GLN A 105 -14.67 -15.25 -3.46
N PRO A 106 -14.86 -15.60 -4.75
CA PRO A 106 -14.80 -16.99 -5.20
C PRO A 106 -13.45 -17.65 -4.94
N GLU A 107 -13.35 -18.97 -5.10
CA GLU A 107 -12.04 -19.65 -5.04
C GLU A 107 -11.10 -19.10 -6.11
N GLY A 108 -9.89 -18.73 -5.69
CA GLY A 108 -8.91 -18.13 -6.58
C GLY A 108 -7.94 -17.22 -5.85
N PRO A 109 -7.06 -16.53 -6.59
CA PRO A 109 -5.99 -15.70 -6.02
C PRO A 109 -6.52 -14.49 -5.25
N TYR A 110 -7.73 -14.03 -5.54
CA TYR A 110 -8.34 -12.87 -4.89
C TYR A 110 -9.11 -13.23 -3.61
N LYS A 111 -9.18 -14.52 -3.25
CA LYS A 111 -9.84 -14.95 -2.03
C LYS A 111 -8.98 -14.65 -0.82
N CYS A 112 -9.42 -13.68 -0.03
CA CYS A 112 -8.76 -13.26 1.20
C CYS A 112 -9.78 -13.13 2.33
N LYS A 113 -9.28 -13.11 3.56
CA LYS A 113 -10.11 -12.84 4.74
C LYS A 113 -10.48 -11.36 4.78
N ASN A 114 -11.74 -11.10 5.13
CA ASN A 114 -12.31 -9.76 5.32
C ASN A 114 -12.32 -9.34 6.79
N SER A 115 -11.47 -9.92 7.64
CA SER A 115 -11.34 -9.44 9.02
C SER A 115 -10.69 -8.05 9.02
N GLY A 116 -11.02 -7.22 10.01
CA GLY A 116 -10.46 -5.88 10.11
C GLY A 116 -8.93 -5.88 10.17
N GLU A 117 -8.36 -6.85 10.90
CA GLU A 117 -6.91 -7.06 10.99
C GLU A 117 -6.30 -7.40 9.63
N ASP A 118 -6.84 -8.39 8.93
CA ASP A 118 -6.33 -8.83 7.62
C ASP A 118 -6.39 -7.70 6.58
N ILE A 119 -7.44 -6.87 6.62
CA ILE A 119 -7.59 -5.71 5.73
C ILE A 119 -6.54 -4.65 6.05
N VAL A 120 -6.32 -4.35 7.32
CA VAL A 120 -5.31 -3.36 7.75
C VAL A 120 -3.93 -3.83 7.31
N LEU A 121 -3.57 -5.09 7.57
CA LEU A 121 -2.27 -5.65 7.18
C LEU A 121 -2.02 -5.56 5.67
N ARG A 122 -3.00 -5.90 4.83
CA ARG A 122 -2.88 -5.75 3.37
C ARG A 122 -2.72 -4.30 2.93
N LEU A 123 -3.45 -3.38 3.56
CA LEU A 123 -3.37 -1.97 3.20
C LEU A 123 -2.01 -1.36 3.54
N VAL A 124 -1.42 -1.74 4.67
CA VAL A 124 -0.13 -1.20 5.14
C VAL A 124 1.09 -1.93 4.58
N GLN A 125 0.92 -3.09 3.94
CA GLN A 125 2.00 -3.84 3.30
C GLN A 125 2.96 -2.95 2.47
N PRO A 126 2.52 -1.99 1.64
CA PRO A 126 3.44 -1.20 0.82
C PRO A 126 4.25 -0.16 1.60
N VAL A 127 3.96 0.07 2.89
CA VAL A 127 4.75 0.94 3.78
C VAL A 127 5.50 0.16 4.87
N GLU A 128 5.32 -1.15 4.94
CA GLU A 128 6.11 -2.04 5.78
C GLU A 128 7.59 -1.98 5.37
N GLY A 129 8.50 -1.91 6.34
CA GLY A 129 9.94 -1.77 6.06
C GLY A 129 10.35 -0.49 5.31
N SER A 130 9.46 0.52 5.23
CA SER A 130 9.74 1.73 4.46
C SER A 130 10.87 2.58 5.07
N THR A 131 11.63 3.24 4.19
CA THR A 131 12.83 3.98 4.60
C THR A 131 12.51 5.26 5.37
N ILE A 132 13.29 5.56 6.41
CA ILE A 132 13.18 6.78 7.19
C ILE A 132 13.95 7.93 6.54
N ARG A 133 13.36 9.13 6.56
CA ARG A 133 14.07 10.34 6.13
C ARG A 133 15.16 10.72 7.15
N LYS A 134 16.37 11.01 6.66
CA LYS A 134 17.53 11.47 7.46
C LYS A 134 17.33 12.74 8.30
N ASN A 135 16.24 13.49 8.09
CA ASN A 135 15.99 14.76 8.77
C ASN A 135 15.08 14.63 10.01
N LYS A 136 14.84 13.40 10.49
CA LYS A 136 14.12 13.14 11.73
C LYS A 136 14.97 13.51 12.95
N ARG A 137 14.39 14.23 13.91
CA ARG A 137 15.11 14.75 15.10
C ARG A 137 15.41 13.66 16.11
N GLU A 138 14.66 12.57 16.03
CA GLU A 138 14.72 11.39 16.88
C GLU A 138 15.87 10.44 16.47
N LEU A 139 16.44 10.63 15.28
CA LEU A 139 17.55 9.80 14.81
C LEU A 139 18.86 10.19 15.50
N PRO A 140 19.56 9.22 16.13
CA PRO A 140 20.91 9.46 16.62
C PRO A 140 21.84 9.81 15.45
N SER A 141 22.78 10.71 15.70
CA SER A 141 23.69 11.23 14.67
C SER A 141 24.57 10.14 14.04
N GLU A 142 24.77 9.04 14.77
CA GLU A 142 25.50 7.83 14.39
C GLU A 142 24.85 7.10 13.22
N PHE A 143 23.51 7.14 13.13
CA PHE A 143 22.75 6.51 12.05
C PHE A 143 22.77 7.36 10.78
N LEU A 144 23.15 8.63 10.83
CA LEU A 144 23.21 9.50 9.66
C LEU A 144 24.42 9.18 8.76
N PRO A 145 24.37 9.53 7.46
CA PRO A 145 25.51 9.36 6.57
C PRO A 145 26.70 10.21 7.05
N ASN A 146 27.87 9.58 7.22
CA ASN A 146 29.13 10.24 7.57
C ASN A 146 30.25 9.75 6.63
N LYS A 147 31.26 10.60 6.38
CA LYS A 147 32.46 10.31 5.59
C LYS A 147 33.28 9.16 6.13
N ASN A 148 33.21 8.93 7.45
CA ASN A 148 33.97 7.89 8.14
C ASN A 148 33.33 6.50 8.01
N ARG A 149 32.11 6.40 7.46
CA ARG A 149 31.44 5.11 7.32
C ARG A 149 31.98 4.33 6.13
N GLU A 150 32.31 3.07 6.39
CA GLU A 150 32.71 2.13 5.36
C GLU A 150 31.54 1.78 4.43
N MET A 151 31.87 1.50 3.18
CA MET A 151 30.89 1.00 2.20
C MET A 151 30.44 -0.40 2.62
N HIS A 152 29.16 -0.70 2.47
CA HIS A 152 28.54 -1.96 2.92
C HIS A 152 28.57 -2.19 4.43
N SER A 153 28.70 -1.12 5.22
CA SER A 153 28.55 -1.17 6.68
C SER A 153 27.10 -0.92 7.10
N SER A 154 26.70 -1.56 8.20
CA SER A 154 25.37 -1.42 8.82
C SER A 154 25.51 -1.02 10.28
N ILE A 155 24.59 -0.21 10.78
CA ILE A 155 24.46 0.14 12.20
C ILE A 155 23.04 -0.21 12.62
N PHE A 156 22.89 -0.93 13.72
CA PHE A 156 21.62 -1.34 14.27
C PHE A 156 21.34 -0.66 15.61
N GLY A 157 20.09 -0.33 15.85
CA GLY A 157 19.59 0.21 17.11
C GLY A 157 18.35 -0.56 17.51
N PHE A 158 18.36 -1.12 18.71
CA PHE A 158 17.30 -1.98 19.22
C PHE A 158 16.51 -1.28 20.30
N GLN A 159 15.18 -1.37 20.21
CA GLN A 159 14.23 -1.03 21.25
C GLN A 159 13.30 -2.23 21.46
N GLU A 160 12.51 -2.24 22.54
CA GLU A 160 11.67 -3.38 22.96
C GLU A 160 10.82 -3.97 21.82
N ASP A 161 10.25 -3.12 20.96
CA ASP A 161 9.35 -3.55 19.88
C ASP A 161 9.86 -3.22 18.46
N TYR A 162 11.03 -2.56 18.33
CA TYR A 162 11.49 -2.04 17.03
C TYR A 162 13.01 -2.09 16.86
N THR A 163 13.45 -2.39 15.63
CA THR A 163 14.84 -2.30 15.19
C THR A 163 15.01 -1.21 14.13
N LEU A 164 15.91 -0.27 14.38
CA LEU A 164 16.39 0.73 13.43
C LEU A 164 17.68 0.23 12.77
N VAL A 165 17.75 0.24 11.44
CA VAL A 165 18.97 -0.05 10.69
C VAL A 165 19.39 1.15 9.85
N SER A 166 20.70 1.43 9.82
CA SER A 166 21.33 2.35 8.89
C SER A 166 22.39 1.63 8.05
N TYR A 167 22.09 1.39 6.79
CA TYR A 167 22.98 0.69 5.85
C TYR A 167 23.64 1.66 4.87
N CYS A 168 24.94 1.49 4.62
CA CYS A 168 25.75 2.35 3.76
C CYS A 168 26.01 1.69 2.38
N PRO A 169 25.11 1.79 1.38
CA PRO A 169 25.33 1.14 0.08
C PRO A 169 26.48 1.76 -0.72
N ARG A 170 26.80 3.03 -0.46
CA ARG A 170 27.83 3.82 -1.16
C ARG A 170 28.41 4.84 -0.18
N LYS A 171 29.66 5.26 -0.38
CA LYS A 171 30.29 6.33 0.43
C LYS A 171 29.38 7.56 0.50
N ASN A 172 29.24 8.11 1.71
CA ASN A 172 28.40 9.28 2.01
C ASN A 172 26.88 9.11 1.74
N LYS A 173 26.39 7.87 1.61
CA LYS A 173 24.96 7.56 1.47
C LYS A 173 24.59 6.55 2.54
N ALA A 174 23.45 6.76 3.20
CA ALA A 174 22.85 5.78 4.10
C ALA A 174 21.38 5.59 3.76
N ILE A 175 20.92 4.36 3.85
CA ILE A 175 19.52 3.96 3.83
C ILE A 175 19.15 3.69 5.30
N LEU A 176 18.08 4.34 5.76
CA LEU A 176 17.56 4.17 7.11
C LEU A 176 16.25 3.39 7.02
N VAL A 177 16.06 2.36 7.83
CA VAL A 177 14.82 1.57 7.90
C VAL A 177 14.51 1.30 9.36
N VAL A 178 13.24 1.36 9.76
CA VAL A 178 12.77 0.79 11.03
C VAL A 178 11.85 -0.36 10.72
N SER A 179 12.00 -1.44 11.47
CA SER A 179 11.13 -2.61 11.40
C SER A 179 10.71 -3.03 12.80
N SER A 180 9.43 -3.36 12.97
CA SER A 180 8.91 -4.05 14.16
C SER A 180 8.90 -5.58 13.99
N MET A 181 9.32 -6.08 12.83
CA MET A 181 9.31 -7.52 12.51
C MET A 181 10.65 -8.20 12.78
N HIS A 182 11.73 -7.42 12.84
CA HIS A 182 13.09 -7.92 13.01
C HIS A 182 13.62 -7.45 14.36
N ASN A 183 14.20 -8.40 15.10
CA ASN A 183 14.73 -8.17 16.44
C ASN A 183 16.23 -8.51 16.54
N ASP A 184 16.90 -8.70 15.40
CA ASP A 184 18.30 -9.09 15.31
C ASP A 184 19.07 -8.22 14.29
N ASP A 185 20.39 -8.42 14.22
CA ASP A 185 21.33 -7.75 13.32
C ASP A 185 21.73 -8.64 12.13
N THR A 186 20.83 -9.52 11.69
CA THR A 186 21.13 -10.50 10.62
C THR A 186 21.49 -9.79 9.30
N ILE A 187 22.61 -10.20 8.71
CA ILE A 187 23.17 -9.67 7.46
C ILE A 187 23.38 -10.84 6.49
N GLU A 188 22.98 -10.66 5.24
CA GLU A 188 23.27 -11.62 4.17
C GLU A 188 24.78 -11.63 3.85
N GLU A 189 25.46 -12.69 4.28
CA GLU A 189 26.90 -12.86 4.05
C GLU A 189 27.25 -13.35 2.63
N GLU A 190 26.29 -13.95 1.92
CA GLU A 190 26.52 -14.55 0.59
C GLU A 190 26.74 -13.51 -0.53
N ASN A 191 26.39 -12.25 -0.29
CA ASN A 191 26.50 -11.18 -1.29
C ASN A 191 27.57 -10.16 -0.89
N HIS A 192 28.41 -9.74 -1.84
CA HIS A 192 29.43 -8.69 -1.63
C HIS A 192 28.86 -7.38 -1.06
N ALA A 193 27.55 -7.16 -1.22
CA ALA A 193 26.84 -6.00 -0.70
C ALA A 193 26.56 -6.04 0.82
N LYS A 194 26.67 -7.19 1.51
CA LYS A 194 26.41 -7.32 2.96
C LYS A 194 25.14 -6.60 3.42
N LYS A 195 24.01 -6.86 2.75
CA LYS A 195 22.76 -6.17 3.06
C LYS A 195 22.14 -6.78 4.33
N PRO A 196 21.66 -5.95 5.28
CA PRO A 196 20.80 -6.43 6.36
C PRO A 196 19.55 -7.10 5.83
N GLU A 197 19.11 -8.17 6.49
CA GLU A 197 17.86 -8.87 6.14
C GLU A 197 16.65 -7.92 6.19
N ILE A 198 16.65 -6.98 7.14
CA ILE A 198 15.67 -5.88 7.29
C ILE A 198 15.47 -5.07 5.99
N ILE A 199 16.46 -5.03 5.11
CA ILE A 199 16.43 -4.27 3.85
C ILE A 199 16.10 -5.16 2.65
N THR A 200 16.27 -6.48 2.78
CA THR A 200 16.03 -7.45 1.70
C THR A 200 14.68 -8.15 1.79
N PHE A 201 14.05 -8.13 2.96
CA PHE A 201 12.64 -8.49 3.17
C PHE A 201 11.66 -7.46 2.61
#